data_AF-A0A935C4I7-F1
#
_entry.id   AF-A0A935C4I7-F1
#
_cell.length_a   1.000
_cell.length_b   1.000
_cell.length_c   1.000
_cell.angle_alpha   90.00
_cell.angle_beta   90.00
_cell.angle_gamma   90.00
#
_symmetry.space_group_name_H-M   'P 1'
#
loop_
_entity.id
_entity.type
_entity.pdbx_description
1 polymer ?
#
loop_
_entity_poly.entity_id
_entity_poly.type
_entity_poly.pdbx_seq_one_letter_code
_entity_poly.pdbx_strand_id
1 'polypeptide(L)' 'MTAKIYIDGQYSGATPTTVRLTAGDHQVRLIADGYDEWTRRVKLKSRRQTAIMASMRRAPGQ' A
#
# COMPACT_ATOMS: atom_id res chain seq x y z
N MET A 1 14.30 3.41 2.35
CA MET A 1 13.07 4.00 2.92
C MET A 1 12.03 2.91 3.03
N THR A 2 11.43 2.74 4.20
CA THR A 2 10.41 1.71 4.45
C THR A 2 9.07 2.39 4.69
N ALA A 3 8.04 1.97 3.96
CA ALA A 3 6.67 2.42 4.16
C ALA A 3 5.86 1.33 4.86
N LYS A 4 5.08 1.70 5.87
CA LYS A 4 4.09 0.83 6.50
C LYS A 4 2.90 0.65 5.56
N ILE A 5 2.50 -0.59 5.35
CA ILE A 5 1.39 -0.97 4.48
C ILE A 5 0.18 -1.28 5.37
N TYR A 6 -0.94 -0.67 5.02
CA TYR A 6 -2.24 -0.91 5.60
C TYR A 6 -3.19 -1.36 4.49
N ILE A 7 -3.89 -2.47 4.68
CA ILE A 7 -4.88 -2.98 3.74
C ILE A 7 -6.22 -3.02 4.47
N ASP A 8 -7.23 -2.35 3.94
CA ASP A 8 -8.57 -2.24 4.54
C ASP A 8 -8.54 -1.74 5.99
N GLY A 9 -7.56 -0.88 6.30
CA GLY A 9 -7.33 -0.33 7.64
C GLY A 9 -6.47 -1.21 8.56
N GLN A 10 -6.15 -2.45 8.18
CA GLN A 10 -5.26 -3.32 8.96
C GLN A 10 -3.81 -3.22 8.53
N TYR A 11 -2.90 -3.15 9.50
CA TYR A 11 -1.46 -3.20 9.22
C TYR A 11 -1.05 -4.56 8.65
N SER A 12 -0.42 -4.56 7.47
CA SER A 12 -0.03 -5.78 6.75
C SER A 12 1.49 -5.92 6.57
N GLY A 13 2.29 -5.00 7.10
CA GLY A 13 3.76 -5.06 7.06
C GLY A 13 4.42 -3.79 6.52
N ALA A 14 5.65 -3.90 6.02
CA ALA A 14 6.40 -2.78 5.46
C ALA A 14 7.00 -3.11 4.08
N THR A 15 7.18 -2.11 3.22
CA THR A 15 7.72 -2.28 1.86
C THR A 15 9.22 -2.63 1.87
N PRO A 16 9.70 -3.48 0.94
CA PRO A 16 8.92 -4.32 0.02
C PRO A 16 8.39 -5.58 0.74
N THR A 17 7.10 -5.88 0.55
CA THR A 17 6.50 -7.12 1.06
C THR A 17 5.43 -7.61 0.09
N THR A 18 5.11 -8.90 0.19
CA THR A 18 4.02 -9.53 -0.57
C THR A 18 2.94 -9.96 0.40
N VAL A 19 1.74 -9.42 0.24
CA VAL A 19 0.58 -9.76 1.06
C VAL A 19 -0.39 -10.59 0.23
N ARG A 20 -0.86 -11.70 0.79
CA ARG A 20 -1.90 -12.53 0.17
C ARG A 20 -3.26 -12.04 0.63
N LEU A 21 -4.10 -11.67 -0.32
CA LEU A 21 -5.45 -11.19 -0.09
C LEU A 21 -6.44 -12.00 -0.91
N THR A 22 -7.69 -12.01 -0.48
CA THR A 22 -8.80 -12.58 -1.24
C THR A 22 -9.08 -11.77 -2.51
N ALA A 23 -9.84 -12.34 -3.44
CA ALA A 23 -10.35 -11.55 -4.56
C ALA A 23 -11.44 -10.60 -4.04
N GLY A 24 -11.42 -9.36 -4.51
CA GLY A 24 -12.27 -8.29 -3.98
C GLY A 24 -11.67 -6.91 -4.23
N ASP A 25 -12.41 -5.88 -3.85
CA ASP A 25 -11.82 -4.56 -3.68
C ASP A 25 -11.11 -4.47 -2.33
N HIS A 26 -9.93 -3.89 -2.35
CA HIS A 26 -9.09 -3.69 -1.18
C HIS A 26 -8.54 -2.27 -1.21
N GLN A 27 -8.58 -1.58 -0.07
CA GLN A 27 -7.96 -0.27 0.06
C GLN A 27 -6.54 -0.40 0.60
N VAL A 28 -5.55 -0.08 -0.22
CA VAL A 28 -4.14 -0.06 0.18
C VAL A 28 -3.76 1.35 0.60
N ARG A 29 -3.22 1.50 1.81
CA ARG A 29 -2.64 2.73 2.32
C ARG A 29 -1.16 2.49 2.69
N LEU A 30 -0.31 3.42 2.29
CA LEU A 30 1.12 3.44 2.56
C LEU A 30 1.43 4.69 3.38
N ILE A 31 2.14 4.49 4.48
CA ILE A 31 2.58 5.55 5.38
C ILE A 31 4.10 5.45 5.53
N ALA A 32 4.82 6.48 5.15
CA ALA A 32 6.27 6.58 5.32
C ALA A 32 6.62 7.90 6.00
N ASP A 33 7.67 7.87 6.82
CA ASP A 33 8.14 9.05 7.54
C ASP A 33 8.69 10.11 6.56
N GLY A 34 8.19 11.35 6.66
CA GLY A 34 8.52 12.45 5.75
C GLY A 34 7.86 12.38 4.36
N TYR A 35 6.84 11.53 4.18
CA TYR A 35 6.08 11.41 2.94
C TYR A 35 4.59 11.58 3.20
N ASP A 36 3.87 12.05 2.18
CA ASP A 36 2.41 12.08 2.21
C ASP A 36 1.83 10.67 2.26
N GLU A 37 0.72 10.52 3.00
CA GLU A 37 -0.06 9.27 3.01
C GLU A 37 -0.53 8.94 1.59
N TRP A 38 -0.10 7.79 1.09
CA TRP A 38 -0.53 7.32 -0.22
C TRP A 38 -1.66 6.31 -0.04
N THR A 39 -2.80 6.52 -0.69
CA THR A 39 -3.94 5.59 -0.63
C THR A 39 -4.39 5.24 -2.05
N ARG A 40 -4.64 3.95 -2.30
CA ARG A 40 -5.16 3.46 -3.57
C ARG A 40 -6.08 2.27 -3.35
N ARG A 41 -7.22 2.29 -4.03
CA ARG A 41 -8.11 1.13 -4.12
C ARG A 41 -7.64 0.23 -5.26
N VAL A 42 -7.53 -1.06 -4.97
CA VAL A 42 -7.18 -2.08 -5.95
C VAL A 42 -8.25 -3.16 -5.97
N LYS A 43 -8.60 -3.61 -7.18
CA LYS A 43 -9.53 -4.71 -7.37
C LYS A 43 -8.74 -5.96 -7.73
N LEU A 44 -8.60 -6.87 -6.77
CA LEU A 44 -7.95 -8.15 -6.98
C LEU A 44 -8.91 -9.13 -7.64
N LYS A 45 -8.44 -9.75 -8.72
CA LYS A 45 -9.12 -10.88 -9.35
C LYS A 45 -8.46 -12.18 -8.88
N SER A 46 -9.27 -13.21 -8.62
CA SER A 46 -8.81 -14.52 -8.17
C SER A 46 -7.65 -15.03 -9.04
N ARG A 47 -6.61 -15.58 -8.39
CA ARG A 47 -5.39 -16.16 -9.00
C ARG A 47 -4.46 -15.17 -9.73
N ARG A 48 -4.61 -13.86 -9.59
CA ARG A 48 -3.70 -12.88 -10.22
C ARG A 48 -2.90 -12.09 -9.20
N GLN A 49 -1.58 -12.16 -9.29
CA GLN A 49 -0.70 -11.24 -8.56
C GLN A 49 -0.76 -9.87 -9.23
N THR A 50 -0.98 -8.82 -8.43
CA THR A 50 -0.98 -7.44 -8.89
C THR A 50 0.20 -6.74 -8.25
N ALA A 51 1.16 -6.30 -9.07
CA ALA A 51 2.25 -5.46 -8.60
C ALA A 51 1.74 -4.02 -8.49
N ILE A 52 1.90 -3.42 -7.31
CA ILE A 52 1.54 -2.02 -7.06
C ILE A 52 2.84 -1.26 -6.87
N MET A 53 3.12 -0.36 -7.81
CA MET A 53 4.18 0.65 -7.65
C MET A 53 3.55 1.90 -7.05
N ALA A 54 4.08 2.33 -5.92
CA ALA A 54 3.66 3.56 -5.25
C ALA A 54 4.76 4.62 -5.39
N SER A 55 4.44 5.72 -6.04
CA SER A 55 5.26 6.93 -6.10
C SER A 55 4.80 7.89 -5.02
N MET A 56 5.34 7.72 -3.81
CA MET A 56 5.09 8.66 -2.71
C MET A 56 5.86 9.97 -2.96
N ARG A 57 5.18 11.10 -2.81
CA ARG A 57 5.81 12.41 -2.80
C ARG A 57 6.25 12.74 -1.37
N ARG A 58 7.43 13.32 -1.23
CA ARG A 58 7.85 13.89 0.05
C ARG A 58 6.87 14.99 0.40
N ALA A 59 6.36 14.97 1.63
CA ALA A 59 5.52 16.06 2.11
C ALA A 59 6.40 17.32 2.20
N PRO A 60 6.04 18.43 1.52
CA PRO A 60 6.83 19.65 1.61
C PRO A 60 6.71 20.23 3.02
N GLY A 61 7.84 20.34 3.73
CA GLY A 61 7.88 20.96 5.07
C GLY A 61 8.72 20.25 6.14
N GLN A 62 9.76 19.49 5.78
CA GLN A 62 10.81 19.09 6.72
C GLN A 62 12.06 19.92 6.50
#